data_AF-A0A0B2VED4-F1
#
_entry.id   AF-A0A0B2VED4-F1
#
_cell.length_a   1.000
_cell.length_b   1.000
_cell.length_c   1.000
_cell.angle_alpha   90.00
_cell.angle_beta   90.00
_cell.angle_gamma   90.00
#
_symmetry.space_group_name_H-M   'P 1'
#
loop_
_entity.id
_entity.type
_entity.pdbx_description
1 polymer ?
#
loop_
_entity_poly.entity_id
_entity_poly.type
_entity_poly.pdbx_seq_one_letter_code
_entity_poly.pdbx_strand_id
1 'polypeptide(L)'
;MLHISLRDHISNNKIRNETKVADANEECWRNKLRWAGHVARICDNRWTWEIYQWYPRDIKRPPGRPPMRWADEIRKVEGPLWHRLAANRERWKRKVGRLHPSRQYVADSGTR
;
A
#
# COMPACT_ATOMS: atom_id res chain seq x y z
N MET A 1 -20.79 19.69 -5.94
CA MET A 1 -20.10 19.05 -7.08
C MET A 1 -19.74 20.12 -8.10
N LEU A 2 -18.64 19.98 -8.84
CA LEU A 2 -18.06 21.03 -9.72
C LEU A 2 -18.86 21.30 -11.03
N HIS A 3 -20.05 20.73 -11.20
CA HIS A 3 -20.90 20.87 -12.40
C HIS A 3 -20.13 20.69 -13.74
N ILE A 4 -19.25 19.70 -13.80
CA ILE A 4 -18.39 19.42 -14.95
C ILE A 4 -19.00 18.30 -15.80
N SER A 5 -18.97 18.47 -17.11
CA SER A 5 -19.36 17.48 -18.11
C SER A 5 -18.16 17.01 -18.94
N LEU A 6 -18.31 15.89 -19.64
CA LEU A 6 -17.26 15.39 -20.56
C LEU A 6 -16.97 16.37 -21.71
N ARG A 7 -17.93 17.25 -22.05
CA ARG A 7 -17.78 18.25 -23.13
C ARG A 7 -16.86 19.40 -22.77
N ASP A 8 -16.58 19.60 -21.48
CA ASP A 8 -15.72 20.69 -21.02
C ASP A 8 -14.23 20.39 -21.28
N HIS A 9 -13.90 19.16 -21.67
CA HIS A 9 -12.53 18.71 -21.96
C HIS A 9 -11.52 19.10 -20.87
N ILE A 10 -11.97 19.15 -19.61
CA ILE A 10 -11.15 19.54 -18.46
C ILE A 10 -10.22 18.38 -18.10
N SER A 11 -8.94 18.69 -17.93
CA SER A 11 -7.94 17.69 -17.54
C SER A 11 -8.12 17.23 -16.09
N ASN A 12 -7.80 15.96 -15.82
CA ASN A 12 -7.83 15.40 -14.47
C ASN A 12 -6.96 16.18 -13.47
N ASN A 13 -5.83 16.74 -13.93
CA ASN A 13 -4.96 17.57 -13.10
C ASN A 13 -5.68 18.84 -12.62
N LYS A 14 -6.47 19.49 -13.49
CA LYS A 14 -7.25 20.67 -13.12
C LYS A 14 -8.33 20.33 -12.10
N ILE A 15 -9.04 19.20 -12.28
CA ILE A 15 -10.05 18.72 -11.32
C ILE A 15 -9.42 18.42 -9.95
N ARG A 16 -8.27 17.75 -9.93
CA ARG A 16 -7.54 17.43 -8.70
C ARG A 16 -7.06 18.67 -7.96
N ASN A 17 -6.53 19.66 -8.69
CA ASN A 17 -6.10 20.94 -8.11
C ASN A 17 -7.28 21.73 -7.51
N GLU A 18 -8.43 21.73 -8.18
CA GLU A 18 -9.62 22.45 -7.74
C GLU A 18 -10.29 21.79 -6.53
N THR A 19 -10.43 20.45 -6.57
CA THR A 19 -11.09 19.69 -5.50
C THR A 19 -10.24 19.57 -4.24
N LYS A 20 -8.91 19.71 -4.34
CA LYS A 20 -7.93 19.50 -3.26
C LYS A 20 -8.11 18.15 -2.55
N VAL A 21 -8.70 17.18 -3.24
CA VAL A 21 -8.91 15.83 -2.73
C VAL A 21 -7.56 15.11 -2.72
N ALA A 22 -7.28 14.38 -1.64
CA ALA A 22 -6.08 13.57 -1.54
C ALA A 22 -6.01 12.54 -2.68
N ASP A 23 -4.81 12.29 -3.22
CA ASP A 23 -4.64 11.30 -4.27
C ASP A 23 -5.06 9.91 -3.78
N ALA A 24 -5.86 9.22 -4.58
CA ALA A 24 -6.42 7.92 -4.21
C ALA A 24 -5.33 6.87 -3.98
N ASN A 25 -4.24 6.89 -4.76
CA ASN A 25 -3.14 5.94 -4.57
C ASN A 25 -2.36 6.25 -3.29
N GLU A 26 -2.18 7.53 -2.96
CA GLU A 26 -1.58 7.93 -1.70
C GLU A 26 -2.42 7.49 -0.49
N GLU A 27 -3.74 7.63 -0.55
CA GLU A 27 -4.63 7.19 0.52
C GLU A 27 -4.66 5.66 0.64
N CYS A 28 -4.71 4.95 -0.50
CA CYS A 28 -4.60 3.49 -0.55
C CYS A 28 -3.30 3.02 0.11
N TRP A 29 -2.17 3.62 -0.23
CA TRP A 29 -0.88 3.30 0.37
C TRP A 29 -0.84 3.61 1.86
N ARG A 30 -1.37 4.77 2.27
CA ARG A 30 -1.45 5.17 3.68
C ARG A 30 -2.29 4.18 4.49
N ASN A 31 -3.44 3.76 3.96
CA ASN A 31 -4.30 2.77 4.58
C ASN A 31 -3.64 1.39 4.62
N LYS A 32 -2.93 1.00 3.57
CA LYS A 32 -2.11 -0.21 3.54
C LYS A 32 -1.08 -0.21 4.67
N LEU A 33 -0.35 0.89 4.88
CA LEU A 33 0.61 1.01 5.98
C LEU A 33 -0.07 1.08 7.37
N ARG A 34 -1.23 1.74 7.50
CA ARG A 34 -2.01 1.75 8.76
C ARG A 34 -2.38 0.32 9.16
N TRP A 35 -2.90 -0.46 8.22
CA TRP A 35 -3.25 -1.86 8.45
C TRP A 35 -2.01 -2.72 8.73
N ALA A 36 -0.92 -2.53 7.99
CA ALA A 36 0.36 -3.22 8.25
C ALA A 36 0.86 -2.98 9.69
N GLY A 37 0.76 -1.74 10.16
CA GLY A 37 1.08 -1.38 11.53
C GLY A 37 0.18 -2.05 12.54
N HIS A 38 -1.13 -2.09 12.26
CA HIS A 38 -2.08 -2.79 13.12
C HIS A 38 -1.70 -4.26 13.24
N VAL A 39 -1.53 -4.97 12.11
CA VAL A 39 -1.16 -6.39 12.07
C VAL A 39 0.16 -6.67 12.80
N ALA A 40 1.18 -5.82 12.65
CA ALA A 40 2.46 -6.00 13.34
C ALA A 40 2.39 -5.83 14.88
N ARG A 41 1.28 -5.31 15.41
CA ARG A 41 1.04 -5.12 16.86
C ARG A 41 -0.08 -6.01 17.40
N ILE A 42 -0.70 -6.83 16.54
CA ILE A 42 -1.64 -7.86 16.96
C ILE A 42 -0.82 -8.89 17.74
N CYS A 43 -1.09 -9.02 19.03
CA CYS A 43 -0.46 -9.99 19.93
C CYS A 43 -1.44 -11.08 20.38
N ASP A 44 -2.71 -11.00 19.96
CA ASP A 44 -3.65 -12.09 20.16
C ASP A 44 -3.49 -13.11 19.03
N ASN A 45 -3.59 -14.41 19.35
CA ASN A 45 -3.46 -15.55 18.43
C ASN A 45 -4.59 -15.60 17.37
N ARG A 46 -4.94 -14.47 16.78
CA ARG A 46 -5.91 -14.36 15.70
C ARG A 46 -5.30 -14.89 14.42
N TRP A 47 -6.15 -15.54 13.65
CA TRP A 47 -5.85 -15.99 12.29
C TRP A 47 -5.28 -14.90 11.39
N THR A 48 -5.58 -13.62 11.65
CA THR A 48 -5.02 -12.49 10.90
C THR A 48 -3.49 -12.50 10.89
N TRP A 49 -2.84 -12.74 12.03
CA TRP A 49 -1.38 -12.80 12.11
C TRP A 49 -0.83 -14.08 11.46
N GLU A 50 -1.48 -15.22 11.74
CA GLU A 50 -1.08 -16.52 11.18
C GLU A 50 -1.16 -16.53 9.65
N ILE A 51 -2.29 -16.14 9.07
CA ILE A 51 -2.49 -16.04 7.62
C ILE A 51 -1.51 -15.05 7.00
N TYR A 52 -1.25 -13.93 7.70
CA TYR A 52 -0.32 -12.91 7.24
C TYR A 52 1.12 -13.43 7.15
N GLN A 53 1.59 -14.12 8.19
CA GLN A 53 2.94 -14.70 8.24
C GLN A 53 3.07 -16.00 7.44
N TRP A 54 1.94 -16.58 7.04
CA TRP A 54 1.92 -17.87 6.37
C TRP A 54 2.73 -17.84 5.06
N TYR A 55 3.72 -18.72 5.01
CA TYR A 55 4.55 -18.95 3.83
C TYR A 55 4.57 -20.46 3.58
N PRO A 56 3.98 -20.97 2.49
CA PRO A 56 4.16 -22.37 2.11
C PRO A 56 5.62 -22.59 1.73
N ARG A 57 6.41 -23.13 2.66
CA ARG A 57 7.86 -23.39 2.51
C ARG A 57 8.12 -24.56 1.57
N ASP A 58 7.23 -25.54 1.60
CA ASP A 58 7.43 -26.84 0.97
C ASP A 58 6.74 -26.98 -0.40
N ILE A 59 6.09 -25.91 -0.88
CA ILE A 59 5.31 -25.93 -2.12
C ILE A 59 5.88 -24.90 -3.10
N LYS A 60 6.27 -25.37 -4.28
CA LYS A 60 6.64 -24.50 -5.40
C LYS A 60 5.37 -23.95 -6.05
N ARG A 61 5.27 -22.63 -6.19
CA ARG A 61 4.13 -22.01 -6.86
C ARG A 61 4.12 -22.39 -8.35
N PRO A 62 2.93 -22.64 -8.94
CA PRO A 62 2.82 -22.90 -10.36
C PRO A 62 3.22 -21.66 -11.17
N PRO A 63 3.76 -21.85 -12.39
CA PRO A 63 4.09 -20.75 -13.29
C PRO A 63 2.82 -19.98 -13.68
N GLY A 64 2.93 -18.65 -13.83
CA GLY A 64 1.87 -17.78 -14.38
C GLY A 64 1.41 -16.63 -13.48
N ARG A 65 1.50 -16.77 -12.14
CA ARG A 65 1.17 -15.66 -11.22
C ARG A 65 2.45 -14.98 -10.72
N PRO A 66 2.53 -13.64 -10.71
CA PRO A 66 3.66 -12.93 -10.12
C PRO A 66 3.93 -13.44 -8.69
N PRO A 67 5.21 -13.63 -8.32
CA PRO A 67 5.55 -14.14 -7.00
C PRO A 67 5.22 -13.14 -5.88
N MET A 68 4.93 -11.89 -6.25
CA MET A 68 4.71 -10.75 -5.36
C MET A 68 3.54 -10.99 -4.39
N ARG A 69 3.85 -10.83 -3.12
CA ARG A 69 2.89 -10.84 -2.00
C ARG A 69 2.57 -9.42 -1.60
N TRP A 70 1.44 -9.25 -0.93
CA TRP A 70 1.02 -7.96 -0.40
C TRP A 70 2.11 -7.26 0.45
N ALA A 71 2.84 -8.03 1.27
CA ALA A 71 3.90 -7.54 2.14
C ALA A 71 5.19 -7.18 1.39
N ASP A 72 5.40 -7.70 0.19
CA ASP A 72 6.64 -7.48 -0.57
C ASP A 72 6.76 -6.03 -1.02
N GLU A 73 5.64 -5.37 -1.33
CA GLU A 73 5.62 -3.93 -1.59
C GLU A 73 6.10 -3.12 -0.38
N ILE A 74 5.61 -3.48 0.82
CA ILE A 74 6.01 -2.81 2.06
C ILE A 74 7.49 -3.11 2.32
N ARG A 75 7.93 -4.36 2.17
CA ARG A 75 9.33 -4.75 2.31
C ARG A 75 10.26 -3.98 1.35
N LYS A 76 9.83 -3.75 0.11
CA LYS A 76 10.59 -3.00 -0.91
C LYS A 76 10.80 -1.54 -0.49
N VAL A 77 9.81 -0.92 0.15
CA VAL A 77 9.84 0.51 0.52
C VAL A 77 10.40 0.74 1.92
N GLU A 78 9.98 -0.08 2.88
CA GLU A 78 10.24 0.07 4.31
C GLU A 78 11.45 -0.76 4.79
N GLY A 79 11.91 -1.69 3.96
CA GLY A 79 13.00 -2.60 4.26
C GLY A 79 12.56 -3.92 4.93
N PRO A 80 13.47 -4.88 5.09
CA PRO A 80 13.18 -6.23 5.58
C PRO A 80 12.70 -6.28 7.04
N LEU A 81 13.03 -5.27 7.85
CA LEU A 81 12.70 -5.20 9.27
C LEU A 81 11.50 -4.29 9.58
N TRP A 82 10.66 -4.00 8.58
CA TRP A 82 9.52 -3.10 8.73
C TRP A 82 8.57 -3.52 9.85
N HIS A 83 8.43 -4.83 10.12
CA HIS A 83 7.66 -5.35 11.25
C HIS A 83 8.10 -4.80 12.61
N ARG A 84 9.42 -4.73 12.84
CA ARG A 84 9.99 -4.19 14.10
C ARG A 84 9.75 -2.69 14.20
N LEU A 85 9.84 -1.99 13.07
CA LEU A 85 9.53 -0.56 13.01
C LEU A 85 8.04 -0.30 13.28
N ALA A 86 7.17 -1.14 12.72
CA ALA A 86 5.73 -1.09 12.85
C ALA A 86 5.25 -1.45 14.27
N ALA A 87 5.98 -2.30 14.99
CA ALA A 87 5.70 -2.63 16.39
C ALA A 87 5.72 -1.37 17.28
N ASN A 88 6.61 -0.41 17.01
CA ASN A 88 6.60 0.89 17.69
C ASN A 88 5.55 1.82 17.07
N ARG A 89 4.42 2.00 17.74
CA ARG A 89 3.26 2.78 17.24
C ARG A 89 3.63 4.22 16.84
N GLU A 90 4.41 4.92 17.66
CA GLU A 90 4.73 6.33 17.44
C GLU A 90 5.72 6.51 16.29
N ARG A 91 6.73 5.64 16.21
CA ARG A 91 7.66 5.61 15.08
C ARG A 91 6.93 5.30 13.78
N TRP A 92 6.00 4.35 13.80
CA TRP A 92 5.20 3.98 12.64
C TRP A 92 4.27 5.10 12.18
N LYS A 93 3.49 5.70 13.09
CA LYS A 93 2.60 6.82 12.79
C LYS A 93 3.33 8.00 12.15
N ARG A 94 4.51 8.36 12.67
CA ARG A 94 5.34 9.44 12.11
C ARG A 94 5.75 9.17 10.66
N LYS A 95 5.91 7.90 10.28
CA LYS A 95 6.27 7.51 8.92
C LYS A 95 5.07 7.48 8.00
N VAL A 96 3.96 6.88 8.44
CA VAL A 96 2.69 6.84 7.69
C VAL A 96 2.10 8.24 7.46
N GLY A 97 2.30 9.17 8.39
CA GLY A 97 1.85 10.55 8.28
C GLY A 97 2.69 11.43 7.35
N ARG A 98 3.89 10.98 6.93
CA ARG A 98 4.65 11.69 5.90
C ARG A 98 4.14 11.24 4.54
N LEU A 99 3.74 12.20 3.71
CA LEU A 99 3.38 11.94 2.31
C LEU A 99 4.54 11.19 1.66
N HIS A 100 4.26 9.97 1.17
CA HIS A 100 5.17 9.27 0.29
C HIS A 100 5.05 9.97 -1.06
N PRO A 101 6.11 10.59 -1.61
CA PRO A 101 6.06 11.10 -2.96
C PRO A 101 5.69 9.92 -3.84
N SER A 102 4.58 10.00 -4.57
CA SER A 102 4.17 9.02 -5.56
C SER A 102 5.21 8.98 -6.68
N ARG A 103 6.37 8.37 -6.41
CA ARG A 103 7.39 8.09 -7.40
C ARG A 103 7.14 6.66 -7.86
N GLN A 104 6.35 6.57 -8.92
CA GLN A 104 6.28 5.41 -9.81
C GLN A 104 6.02 4.07 -9.10
N TYR A 105 4.78 3.84 -8.72
CA TYR A 105 4.26 2.47 -8.82
C TYR A 105 3.85 2.28 -10.28
N VAL A 106 4.84 2.01 -11.13
CA VAL A 106 4.58 1.25 -12.34
C VAL A 106 4.11 -0.09 -11.80
N ALA A 107 2.79 -0.31 -11.83
CA ALA A 107 2.31 -1.67 -11.93
C ALA A 107 3.08 -2.22 -13.12
N ASP A 108 3.93 -3.23 -12.91
CA ASP A 108 4.43 -4.06 -14.00
C ASP A 108 3.18 -4.65 -14.64
N SER A 109 2.60 -3.89 -15.58
CA SER A 109 1.68 -4.36 -16.58
C SER A 109 2.49 -5.39 -17.34
N GLY A 110 2.26 -6.65 -16.98
CA GLY A 110 2.77 -7.80 -17.69
C GLY A 110 2.49 -7.60 -19.17
N THR A 111 3.51 -7.16 -19.86
CA THR A 111 3.61 -7.14 -21.31
C THR A 111 4.89 -7.90 -21.60
N ARG A 112 4.74 -8.83 -22.53
CA ARG A 112 5.67 -9.90 -22.91
C ARG A 112 7.12 -9.47 -23.04
#